data_AF-A0A1Y3YMQ8-F1
#
_entry.id   AF-A0A1Y3YMQ8-F1
#
_cell.length_a   1.000
_cell.length_b   1.000
_cell.length_c   1.000
_cell.angle_alpha   90.00
_cell.angle_beta   90.00
_cell.angle_gamma   90.00
#
_symmetry.space_group_name_H-M   'P 1'
#
loop_
_entity.id
_entity.type
_entity.pdbx_description
1 polymer ?
#
loop_
_entity_poly.entity_id
_entity_poly.type
_entity_poly.pdbx_seq_one_letter_code
_entity_poly.pdbx_strand_id
1 'polypeptide(L)'
;MKIRHEYERVPDLDIWNIVVAYIKENRQFMSVTGVKYSAMATANSIDYKGGKEGSNRAMKGESIGKDLFISALNQIRTLECINTNNVKPYINRKQSPFVGLLHSAGIIE
;
A
#
# COMPACT_ATOMS: atom_id res chain seq x y z
N MET A 1 -11.28 -7.61 -2.38
CA MET A 1 -11.45 -6.17 -2.69
C MET A 1 -11.13 -5.96 -4.15
N LYS A 2 -11.53 -4.83 -4.71
CA LYS A 2 -11.28 -4.37 -6.08
C LYS A 2 -11.03 -2.87 -6.07
N ILE A 3 -10.45 -2.31 -7.13
CA ILE A 3 -10.30 -0.85 -7.27
C ILE A 3 -11.70 -0.24 -7.28
N ARG A 4 -11.93 0.80 -6.48
CA ARG A 4 -13.22 1.49 -6.48
C ARG A 4 -13.40 2.22 -7.80
N HIS A 5 -14.65 2.34 -8.25
CA HIS A 5 -14.98 2.80 -9.59
C HIS A 5 -14.37 4.17 -9.92
N GLU A 6 -14.33 5.11 -8.96
CA GLU A 6 -13.75 6.43 -9.15
C GLU A 6 -12.24 6.42 -9.43
N TYR A 7 -11.55 5.33 -9.09
CA TYR A 7 -10.11 5.15 -9.29
C TYR A 7 -9.76 4.26 -10.47
N GLU A 8 -10.73 3.67 -11.19
CA GLU A 8 -10.46 2.76 -12.31
C GLU A 8 -9.72 3.42 -13.47
N ARG A 9 -9.95 4.72 -13.70
CA ARG A 9 -9.35 5.49 -14.81
C ARG A 9 -8.31 6.51 -14.37
N VAL A 10 -8.05 6.61 -13.06
CA VAL A 10 -7.08 7.56 -12.51
C VAL A 10 -5.66 7.10 -12.87
N PRO A 11 -4.75 7.96 -13.35
CA PRO A 11 -3.37 7.55 -13.61
C PRO A 11 -2.68 6.96 -12.36
N ASP A 12 -1.83 5.95 -12.54
CA ASP A 12 -1.16 5.27 -11.41
C ASP A 12 -0.32 6.24 -10.56
N LEU A 13 0.24 7.28 -11.21
CA LEU A 13 0.95 8.37 -10.54
C LEU A 13 0.05 9.20 -9.63
N ASP A 14 -1.21 9.43 -10.02
CA ASP A 14 -2.16 10.18 -9.21
C ASP A 14 -2.63 9.33 -8.02
N ILE A 15 -2.80 8.02 -8.20
CA ILE A 15 -3.03 7.10 -7.07
C ILE A 15 -1.86 7.14 -6.09
N TRP A 16 -0.61 7.13 -6.57
CA TRP A 16 0.56 7.32 -5.71
C TRP A 16 0.48 8.63 -4.93
N ASN A 17 0.14 9.75 -5.59
CA ASN A 17 0.03 11.06 -4.94
C ASN A 17 -1.06 11.09 -3.88
N ILE A 18 -2.21 10.45 -4.12
CA ILE A 18 -3.31 10.31 -3.15
C ILE A 18 -2.82 9.53 -1.92
N VAL A 19 -2.13 8.40 -2.11
CA VAL A 19 -1.59 7.61 -1.00
C VAL A 19 -0.53 8.39 -0.23
N VAL A 20 0.35 9.13 -0.91
CA VAL A 20 1.35 9.99 -0.25
C VAL A 20 0.67 11.09 0.57
N ALA A 21 -0.38 11.73 0.03
CA ALA A 21 -1.15 12.75 0.75
C ALA A 21 -1.81 12.17 1.99
N TYR A 22 -2.47 11.02 1.86
CA TYR A 22 -3.08 10.28 2.97
C TYR A 22 -2.06 10.01 4.08
N ILE A 23 -0.85 9.53 3.74
CA ILE A 23 0.18 9.22 4.73
C ILE A 23 0.76 10.48 5.38
N LYS A 24 0.92 11.59 4.63
CA LYS A 24 1.39 12.86 5.20
C LYS A 24 0.41 13.41 6.24
N GLU A 25 -0.89 13.26 6.01
CA GLU A 25 -1.94 13.69 6.92
C GLU A 25 -2.07 12.76 8.14
N ASN A 26 -2.16 11.45 7.90
CA ASN A 26 -2.51 10.48 8.95
C ASN A 26 -1.30 9.91 9.70
N ARG A 27 -0.12 9.87 9.06
CA ARG A 27 1.13 9.26 9.56
C ARG A 27 1.02 7.77 9.95
N GLN A 28 -0.09 7.14 9.61
CA GLN A 28 -0.40 5.76 9.95
C GLN A 28 -1.42 5.18 8.97
N PHE A 29 -1.48 3.86 8.89
CA PHE A 29 -2.49 3.12 8.14
C PHE A 29 -2.70 1.73 8.75
N MET A 30 -3.74 1.02 8.31
CA MET A 30 -4.09 -0.31 8.80
C MET A 30 -3.92 -1.37 7.69
N SER A 31 -3.45 -2.57 8.04
CA SER A 31 -3.64 -3.72 7.17
C SER A 31 -5.13 -4.11 7.13
N VAL A 32 -5.48 -4.88 6.10
CA VAL A 32 -6.77 -5.58 6.01
C VAL A 32 -7.05 -6.52 7.18
N THR A 33 -6.02 -6.96 7.90
CA THR A 33 -6.13 -7.83 9.09
C THR A 33 -6.06 -7.07 10.41
N GLY A 34 -6.13 -5.73 10.39
CA GLY A 34 -6.14 -4.92 11.62
C GLY A 34 -4.76 -4.63 12.23
N VAL A 35 -3.66 -4.84 11.48
CA VAL A 35 -2.32 -4.46 11.93
C VAL A 35 -2.08 -2.98 11.66
N LYS A 36 -1.74 -2.23 12.70
CA LYS A 36 -1.38 -0.81 12.58
C LYS A 36 0.06 -0.63 12.10
N TYR A 37 0.25 0.29 11.16
CA TYR A 37 1.56 0.74 10.70
C TYR A 37 1.71 2.23 10.95
N SER A 38 2.82 2.65 11.53
CA SER A 38 3.29 4.04 11.45
C SER A 38 4.01 4.24 10.12
N ALA A 39 3.76 5.34 9.44
CA ALA A 39 4.28 5.56 8.10
C ALA A 39 4.71 7.01 7.86
N MET A 40 5.70 7.19 6.99
CA MET A 40 6.18 8.46 6.50
C MET A 40 6.36 8.38 4.99
N ALA A 41 5.86 9.37 4.27
CA ALA A 41 5.97 9.42 2.82
C ALA A 41 6.92 10.53 2.36
N THR A 42 7.80 10.20 1.43
CA THR A 42 8.61 11.13 0.67
C THR A 42 8.04 11.26 -0.75
N ALA A 43 8.71 12.01 -1.63
CA ALA A 43 8.33 12.04 -3.05
C ALA A 43 8.48 10.68 -3.75
N ASN A 44 9.41 9.84 -3.27
CA ASN A 44 9.87 8.63 -3.96
C ASN A 44 9.68 7.33 -3.17
N SER A 45 9.24 7.40 -1.91
CA SER A 45 9.07 6.22 -1.06
C SER A 45 8.01 6.42 0.02
N ILE A 46 7.47 5.31 0.52
CA ILE A 46 6.72 5.25 1.77
C ILE A 46 7.48 4.30 2.70
N ASP A 47 7.97 4.86 3.80
CA ASP A 47 8.61 4.10 4.87
C ASP A 47 7.58 3.77 5.94
N TYR A 48 7.57 2.53 6.40
CA TYR A 48 6.60 2.10 7.41
C TYR A 48 7.19 1.10 8.41
N LYS A 49 6.66 1.17 9.64
CA LYS A 49 6.95 0.27 10.75
C LYS A 49 5.67 -0.28 11.32
N GLY A 50 5.66 -1.57 11.64
CA GLY A 50 4.50 -2.28 12.17
C GLY A 50 4.56 -3.77 11.84
N GLY A 51 3.53 -4.51 12.21
CA GLY A 51 3.54 -5.97 12.14
C GLY A 51 3.57 -6.61 13.52
N LYS A 52 3.83 -7.93 13.55
CA LYS A 52 4.00 -8.68 14.79
C LYS A 52 5.20 -8.14 15.58
N GLU A 53 5.03 -7.99 16.87
CA GLU A 53 6.11 -7.63 17.79
C GLU A 53 7.31 -8.59 17.61
N GLY A 54 8.52 -8.03 17.64
CA GLY A 54 9.76 -8.78 17.36
C GLY A 54 10.02 -9.09 15.87
N SER A 55 9.10 -8.79 14.96
CA SER A 55 9.38 -8.92 13.52
C SER A 55 10.35 -7.86 13.02
N ASN A 56 11.12 -8.20 11.98
CA ASN A 56 12.04 -7.24 11.35
C ASN A 56 11.35 -5.94 10.92
N ARG A 57 10.12 -6.00 10.41
CA ARG A 57 9.37 -4.81 9.99
C ARG A 57 8.92 -3.96 11.19
N ALA A 58 8.56 -4.58 12.31
CA ALA A 58 8.21 -3.85 13.53
C ALA A 58 9.45 -3.13 14.11
N MET A 59 10.61 -3.78 14.09
CA MET A 59 11.84 -3.25 14.69
C MET A 59 12.59 -2.26 13.78
N LYS A 60 12.85 -2.66 12.53
CA LYS A 60 13.71 -1.93 11.59
C LYS A 60 12.92 -1.11 10.57
N GLY A 61 11.65 -1.47 10.33
CA GLY A 61 10.84 -0.89 9.26
C GLY A 61 11.10 -1.53 7.91
N GLU A 62 10.32 -1.10 6.94
CA GLU A 62 10.45 -1.44 5.53
C GLU A 62 10.04 -0.23 4.69
N SER A 63 10.53 -0.16 3.45
CA SER A 63 10.21 0.91 2.52
C SER A 63 9.64 0.33 1.23
N ILE A 64 8.68 1.02 0.64
CA ILE A 64 8.23 0.78 -0.74
C ILE A 64 8.56 2.01 -1.58
N GLY A 65 9.37 1.81 -2.63
CA GLY A 65 9.67 2.85 -3.60
C GLY A 65 8.50 3.09 -4.56
N LYS A 66 8.40 4.32 -5.05
CA LYS A 66 7.38 4.77 -6.01
C LYS A 66 7.26 3.87 -7.23
N ASP A 67 8.38 3.52 -7.85
CA ASP A 67 8.36 2.71 -9.09
C ASP A 67 7.84 1.30 -8.84
N LEU A 68 8.23 0.68 -7.72
CA LEU A 68 7.71 -0.63 -7.32
C LEU A 68 6.22 -0.54 -6.98
N PHE A 69 5.79 0.54 -6.32
CA PHE A 69 4.38 0.76 -6.01
C PHE A 69 3.55 0.89 -7.29
N ILE A 70 3.97 1.75 -8.22
CA ILE A 70 3.28 1.99 -9.49
C ILE A 70 3.26 0.72 -10.33
N SER A 71 4.39 0.01 -10.44
CA SER A 71 4.47 -1.26 -11.16
C SER A 71 3.50 -2.30 -10.58
N ALA A 72 3.47 -2.47 -9.25
CA ALA A 72 2.54 -3.39 -8.62
C ALA A 72 1.08 -2.96 -8.81
N LEU A 73 0.78 -1.66 -8.68
CA LEU A 73 -0.57 -1.11 -8.91
C LEU A 73 -1.06 -1.43 -10.32
N ASN A 74 -0.23 -1.17 -11.32
CA ASN A 74 -0.54 -1.43 -12.72
C ASN A 74 -0.92 -2.91 -12.96
N GLN A 75 -0.18 -3.83 -12.34
CA GLN A 75 -0.44 -5.27 -12.45
C GLN A 75 -1.75 -5.70 -11.76
N ILE A 76 -2.13 -5.05 -10.66
CA ILE A 76 -3.27 -5.49 -9.85
C ILE A 76 -4.59 -4.86 -10.26
N ARG A 77 -4.57 -3.80 -11.09
CA ARG A 77 -5.76 -3.04 -11.49
C ARG A 77 -6.78 -3.86 -12.27
N THR A 78 -6.32 -4.88 -12.99
CA THR A 78 -7.17 -5.77 -13.80
C THR A 78 -7.58 -7.03 -13.06
N LEU A 79 -7.13 -7.22 -11.82
CA LEU A 79 -7.49 -8.40 -11.04
C LEU A 79 -8.96 -8.31 -10.60
N GLU A 80 -9.70 -9.41 -10.79
CA GLU A 80 -11.07 -9.55 -10.27
C GLU A 80 -11.11 -9.46 -8.73
N CYS A 81 -10.02 -9.87 -8.07
CA CYS A 81 -9.88 -9.83 -6.62
C CYS A 81 -8.46 -9.45 -6.18
N ILE A 82 -8.36 -8.31 -5.51
CA ILE A 82 -7.17 -7.80 -4.82
C ILE A 82 -7.19 -8.31 -3.39
N ASN A 83 -6.15 -9.07 -3.04
CA ASN A 83 -5.83 -9.55 -1.70
C ASN A 83 -4.30 -9.81 -1.61
N THR A 84 -3.79 -10.12 -0.42
CA THR A 84 -2.36 -10.32 -0.23
C THR A 84 -1.76 -11.45 -1.06
N ASN A 85 -2.51 -12.52 -1.35
CA ASN A 85 -2.00 -13.66 -2.11
C ASN A 85 -1.81 -13.29 -3.59
N ASN A 86 -2.81 -12.66 -4.19
CA ASN A 86 -2.79 -12.29 -5.60
C ASN A 86 -1.83 -11.12 -5.89
N VAL A 87 -1.53 -10.29 -4.89
CA VAL A 87 -0.58 -9.17 -5.03
C VAL A 87 0.87 -9.60 -4.78
N LYS A 88 1.10 -10.68 -4.03
CA LYS A 88 2.44 -11.17 -3.67
C LYS A 88 3.41 -11.35 -4.85
N PRO A 89 3.00 -11.86 -6.03
CA PRO A 89 3.91 -11.99 -7.17
C PRO A 89 4.56 -10.68 -7.62
N TYR A 90 3.88 -9.54 -7.44
CA TYR A 90 4.33 -8.24 -7.94
C TYR A 90 5.14 -7.44 -6.92
N ILE A 91 5.03 -7.77 -5.64
CA ILE A 91 5.59 -6.93 -4.56
C ILE A 91 6.25 -7.74 -3.42
N ASN A 92 6.30 -9.05 -3.60
CA ASN A 92 6.90 -10.02 -2.68
C ASN A 92 6.37 -9.81 -1.25
N ARG A 93 7.27 -9.69 -0.25
CA ARG A 93 6.96 -9.58 1.17
C ARG A 93 6.25 -8.27 1.59
N LYS A 94 6.01 -7.33 0.67
CA LYS A 94 5.36 -6.04 0.92
C LYS A 94 3.85 -6.06 0.65
N GLN A 95 3.28 -7.23 0.35
CA GLN A 95 1.90 -7.38 -0.05
C GLN A 95 0.89 -6.90 1.00
N SER A 96 1.11 -7.21 2.29
CA SER A 96 0.16 -6.78 3.34
C SER A 96 0.17 -5.27 3.58
N PRO A 97 1.34 -4.60 3.71
CA PRO A 97 1.40 -3.14 3.76
C PRO A 97 0.82 -2.47 2.52
N PHE A 98 1.13 -2.97 1.32
CA PHE A 98 0.64 -2.38 0.07
C PHE A 98 -0.89 -2.44 -0.04
N VAL A 99 -1.47 -3.61 0.20
CA VAL A 99 -2.92 -3.78 0.18
C VAL A 99 -3.58 -2.94 1.30
N GLY A 100 -2.96 -2.89 2.49
CA GLY A 100 -3.42 -2.05 3.60
C GLY A 100 -3.40 -0.55 3.29
N LEU A 101 -2.36 -0.06 2.59
CA LEU A 101 -2.25 1.33 2.14
C LEU A 101 -3.39 1.68 1.19
N LEU A 102 -3.61 0.86 0.15
CA LEU A 102 -4.69 1.09 -0.81
C LEU A 102 -6.06 1.08 -0.13
N HIS A 103 -6.29 0.15 0.79
CA HIS A 103 -7.56 0.07 1.51
C HIS A 103 -7.74 1.26 2.47
N SER A 104 -6.71 1.63 3.23
CA SER A 104 -6.77 2.75 4.18
C SER A 104 -6.92 4.11 3.50
N ALA A 105 -6.34 4.27 2.31
CA ALA A 105 -6.51 5.45 1.46
C ALA A 105 -7.82 5.41 0.66
N GLY A 106 -8.65 4.39 0.84
CA GLY A 106 -9.95 4.27 0.19
C GLY A 106 -9.88 4.03 -1.31
N ILE A 107 -8.80 3.44 -1.82
CA ILE A 107 -8.60 3.11 -3.25
C ILE A 107 -9.24 1.77 -3.63
N ILE A 108 -9.29 0.83 -2.68
CA ILE A 108 -9.89 -0.50 -2.87
C ILE A 108 -10.97 -0.78 -1.82
N GLU A 109 -12.00 -1.56 -2.21
CA GLU A 109 -13.09 -2.06 -1.36
C GLU A 109 -13.49 -3.50 -1.71
#